data_AF-A0A2K0TVQ7-F1
#
_entry.id   AF-A0A2K0TVQ7-F1
#
_cell.length_a   1.000
_cell.length_b   1.000
_cell.length_c   1.000
_cell.angle_alpha   90.00
_cell.angle_beta   90.00
_cell.angle_gamma   90.00
#
_symmetry.space_group_name_H-M   'P 1'
#
loop_
_entity.id
_entity.type
_entity.pdbx_description
1 polymer ?
#
loop_
_entity_poly.entity_id
_entity_poly.type
_entity_poly.pdbx_seq_one_letter_code
_entity_poly.pdbx_strand_id
1 'polypeptide(L)'
;MIPWWASNKDQIHFNYNLSGGTIMAMGTYNFAALRLLFGDSPEECVSCDAKAFTDGIHDKCDYEFKATFRFPNGGIGIASSTLMGEAIIKPSWVTVYTKEAIIANDALPAGQTQRQKRELTLQGLVHGVFWHRIDVKEINEIRTMEGTVVKKWEEASSRKAYTWKEAGGEFADLPGETYWMSYRHQLEQFVNRVKGRRTQCWVEREDSIAQMKMVDMAYEKSGLGPRPTSSFR
;
A
#
# COMPACT_ATOMS: atom_id res chain seq x y z
N MET A 1 7.85 -8.29 5.21
CA MET A 1 8.84 -7.87 6.23
C MET A 1 9.99 -8.86 6.17
N ILE A 2 11.22 -8.38 6.06
CA ILE A 2 12.40 -9.25 5.97
C ILE A 2 12.93 -9.50 7.38
N PRO A 3 13.10 -10.76 7.82
CA PRO A 3 13.70 -11.08 9.11
C PRO A 3 15.13 -10.54 9.21
N TRP A 4 15.57 -10.19 10.42
CA TRP A 4 16.92 -9.69 10.67
C TRP A 4 18.03 -10.61 10.16
N TRP A 5 17.81 -11.93 10.12
CA TRP A 5 18.81 -12.91 9.66
C TRP A 5 18.91 -13.03 8.13
N ALA A 6 17.94 -12.47 7.39
CA ALA A 6 17.92 -12.47 5.92
C ALA A 6 18.48 -11.15 5.33
N SER A 7 18.84 -10.21 6.18
CA SER A 7 19.32 -8.87 5.82
C SER A 7 20.65 -8.59 6.52
N ASN A 8 21.55 -7.86 5.86
CA ASN A 8 22.80 -7.40 6.47
C ASN A 8 23.17 -6.00 5.96
N LYS A 9 23.96 -5.26 6.74
CA LYS A 9 24.33 -3.86 6.47
C LYS A 9 25.07 -3.66 5.14
N ASP A 10 25.75 -4.68 4.61
CA ASP A 10 26.50 -4.61 3.36
C ASP A 10 25.63 -4.76 2.10
N GLN A 11 24.34 -5.09 2.27
CA GLN A 11 23.41 -5.21 1.15
C GLN A 11 23.04 -3.86 0.54
N ILE A 12 22.61 -3.93 -0.72
CA ILE A 12 22.24 -2.80 -1.56
C ILE A 12 21.21 -1.85 -0.91
N HIS A 13 20.34 -2.39 -0.05
CA HIS A 13 19.29 -1.65 0.63
C HIS A 13 19.83 -0.59 1.61
N PHE A 14 20.99 -0.84 2.22
CA PHE A 14 21.62 0.07 3.18
C PHE A 14 22.80 0.86 2.59
N ASN A 15 22.95 0.85 1.27
CA ASN A 15 23.80 1.79 0.57
C ASN A 15 23.03 3.12 0.43
N TYR A 16 23.43 4.15 1.18
CA TYR A 16 22.74 5.45 1.21
C TYR A 16 22.64 6.11 -0.18
N ASN A 17 23.71 6.02 -0.97
CA ASN A 17 23.77 6.64 -2.28
C ASN A 17 22.84 5.95 -3.30
N LEU A 18 22.42 4.70 -3.03
CA LEU A 18 21.62 3.91 -3.96
C LEU A 18 20.17 3.72 -3.50
N SER A 19 19.96 3.25 -2.26
CA SER A 19 18.65 2.91 -1.72
C SER A 19 18.32 3.71 -0.45
N GLY A 20 19.26 3.90 0.47
CA GLY A 20 19.03 4.68 1.69
C GLY A 20 18.01 4.12 2.67
N GLY A 21 17.75 2.80 2.61
CA GLY A 21 16.92 2.10 3.60
C GLY A 21 15.59 1.54 3.09
N THR A 22 14.76 1.10 4.03
CA THR A 22 13.53 0.35 3.76
C THR A 22 12.41 1.22 3.18
N ILE A 23 12.32 2.51 3.48
CA ILE A 23 11.34 3.46 2.90
C ILE A 23 11.46 3.43 1.37
N MET A 24 12.67 3.57 0.82
CA MET A 24 12.91 3.46 -0.62
C MET A 24 12.84 2.02 -1.11
N ALA A 25 13.53 1.07 -0.46
CA ALA A 25 13.68 -0.28 -0.98
C ALA A 25 12.36 -1.06 -1.06
N MET A 26 11.58 -1.01 0.02
CA MET A 26 10.38 -1.82 0.20
C MET A 26 9.13 -0.96 0.35
N GLY A 27 9.26 0.20 1.00
CA GLY A 27 8.19 1.16 1.20
C GLY A 27 7.63 1.70 -0.11
N THR A 28 8.46 1.82 -1.16
CA THR A 28 8.01 2.23 -2.50
C THR A 28 6.84 1.36 -3.01
N TYR A 29 6.87 0.04 -2.80
CA TYR A 29 5.77 -0.83 -3.21
C TYR A 29 4.49 -0.55 -2.42
N ASN A 30 4.62 -0.34 -1.10
CA ASN A 30 3.49 0.00 -0.24
C ASN A 30 2.87 1.35 -0.65
N PHE A 31 3.70 2.35 -0.96
CA PHE A 31 3.28 3.68 -1.37
C PHE A 31 2.60 3.66 -2.74
N ALA A 32 3.14 2.90 -3.70
CA ALA A 32 2.51 2.69 -4.99
C ALA A 32 1.14 2.02 -4.83
N ALA A 33 1.03 1.01 -3.97
CA ALA A 33 -0.26 0.36 -3.69
C ALA A 33 -1.26 1.32 -3.04
N LEU A 34 -0.84 2.17 -2.09
CA LEU A 34 -1.72 3.20 -1.54
C LEU A 34 -2.24 4.14 -2.63
N ARG A 35 -1.36 4.66 -3.50
CA ARG A 35 -1.75 5.54 -4.60
C ARG A 35 -2.72 4.87 -5.56
N LEU A 36 -2.50 3.59 -5.89
CA LEU A 36 -3.42 2.81 -6.72
C LEU A 36 -4.78 2.61 -6.05
N LEU A 37 -4.80 2.29 -4.74
CA LEU A 37 -6.04 2.08 -4.00
C LEU A 37 -6.87 3.36 -3.85
N PHE A 38 -6.22 4.51 -3.70
CA PHE A 38 -6.90 5.81 -3.63
C PHE A 38 -7.15 6.45 -5.00
N GLY A 39 -6.47 5.98 -6.05
CA GLY A 39 -6.53 6.56 -7.39
C GLY A 39 -5.91 7.96 -7.48
N ASP A 40 -5.05 8.32 -6.54
CA ASP A 40 -4.48 9.68 -6.42
C ASP A 40 -3.16 9.65 -5.64
N SER A 41 -2.47 10.78 -5.58
CA SER A 41 -1.33 11.02 -4.70
C SER A 41 -1.76 11.60 -3.34
N PRO A 42 -1.03 11.32 -2.26
CA PRO A 42 -1.32 11.93 -0.98
C PRO A 42 -1.02 13.44 -1.01
N GLU A 43 -1.77 14.19 -0.20
CA GLU A 43 -1.53 15.63 0.03
C GLU A 43 -0.37 15.83 1.01
N GLU A 44 -0.24 14.93 2.00
CA GLU A 44 0.83 14.98 2.99
C GLU A 44 1.13 13.61 3.62
N CYS A 45 2.34 13.50 4.18
CA CYS A 45 2.66 12.50 5.20
C CYS A 45 2.32 13.07 6.59
N VAL A 46 1.31 12.51 7.24
CA VAL A 46 0.79 12.96 8.55
C VAL A 46 1.74 12.56 9.67
N SER A 47 2.34 11.38 9.59
CA SER A 47 3.37 10.89 10.52
C SER A 47 4.24 9.85 9.84
N CYS A 48 5.51 9.74 10.25
CA CYS A 48 6.39 8.66 9.85
C CYS A 48 7.33 8.29 11.00
N ASP A 49 7.05 7.18 11.68
CA ASP A 49 7.94 6.61 12.68
C ASP A 49 8.95 5.73 11.96
N ALA A 50 10.24 6.09 11.99
CA ALA A 50 11.31 5.30 11.36
C ALA A 50 12.39 4.93 12.37
N LYS A 51 13.00 3.76 12.18
CA LYS A 51 14.24 3.37 12.85
C LYS A 51 15.34 3.30 11.81
N ALA A 52 16.45 3.95 12.11
CA ALA A 52 17.63 3.97 11.28
C ALA A 52 18.86 3.50 12.04
N PHE A 53 19.87 3.05 11.30
CA PHE A 53 21.20 2.94 11.89
C PHE A 53 21.70 4.33 12.24
N THR A 54 22.55 4.42 13.27
CA THR A 54 23.08 5.69 13.78
C THR A 54 24.61 5.70 13.73
N ASP A 55 25.20 4.71 13.06
CA ASP A 55 26.62 4.40 13.10
C ASP A 55 27.22 4.21 11.69
N GLY A 56 28.47 4.66 11.56
CA GLY A 56 29.29 4.43 10.38
C GLY A 56 28.69 5.00 9.10
N ILE A 57 28.91 4.30 7.99
CA ILE A 57 28.45 4.71 6.65
C ILE A 57 26.94 4.49 6.42
N HIS A 58 26.24 3.91 7.39
CA HIS A 58 24.82 3.58 7.30
C HIS A 58 23.94 4.47 8.18
N ASP A 59 24.52 5.48 8.83
CA ASP A 59 23.88 6.40 9.78
C ASP A 59 22.66 7.18 9.24
N LYS A 60 22.38 7.05 7.95
CA LYS A 60 21.23 7.64 7.25
C LYS A 60 20.31 6.61 6.58
N CYS A 61 20.50 5.33 6.86
CA CYS A 61 19.70 4.25 6.28
C CYS A 61 18.68 3.75 7.29
N ASP A 62 17.40 3.92 6.97
CA ASP A 62 16.31 3.33 7.74
C ASP A 62 16.21 1.82 7.51
N TYR A 63 15.84 1.08 8.55
CA TYR A 63 15.58 -0.35 8.46
C TYR A 63 14.15 -0.73 8.86
N GLU A 64 13.39 0.18 9.47
CA GLU A 64 11.97 0.01 9.77
C GLU A 64 11.23 1.33 9.65
N PHE A 65 10.01 1.31 9.12
CA PHE A 65 9.13 2.48 9.14
C PHE A 65 7.66 2.12 9.29
N LYS A 66 6.89 3.08 9.80
CA LYS A 66 5.42 3.15 9.71
C LYS A 66 5.01 4.58 9.36
N ALA A 67 4.45 4.75 8.17
CA ALA A 67 4.03 6.04 7.64
C ALA A 67 2.51 6.12 7.46
N THR A 68 1.95 7.27 7.80
CA THR A 68 0.52 7.61 7.65
C THR A 68 0.38 8.76 6.68
N PHE A 69 -0.46 8.62 5.66
CA PHE A 69 -0.70 9.63 4.63
C PHE A 69 -2.16 10.05 4.57
N ARG A 70 -2.40 11.31 4.23
CA ARG A 70 -3.74 11.83 3.92
C ARG A 70 -3.87 12.05 2.41
N PHE A 71 -4.98 11.60 1.85
CA PHE A 71 -5.32 11.74 0.43
C PHE A 71 -6.38 12.83 0.22
N PRO A 72 -6.52 13.40 -1.00
CA PRO A 72 -7.41 14.54 -1.29
C PRO A 72 -8.88 14.32 -0.91
N ASN A 73 -9.31 13.05 -0.93
CA ASN A 73 -10.65 12.69 -0.52
C ASN A 73 -10.83 12.66 1.02
N GLY A 74 -9.81 12.99 1.82
CA GLY A 74 -9.78 12.85 3.29
C GLY A 74 -9.45 11.44 3.78
N GLY A 75 -9.19 10.49 2.88
CA GLY A 75 -8.82 9.12 3.19
C GLY A 75 -7.45 9.03 3.85
N ILE A 76 -7.28 8.04 4.73
CA ILE A 76 -6.02 7.77 5.44
C ILE A 76 -5.44 6.45 4.96
N GLY A 77 -4.20 6.50 4.47
CA GLY A 77 -3.42 5.34 4.05
C GLY A 77 -2.29 5.07 5.03
N ILE A 78 -2.12 3.82 5.46
CA ILE A 78 -1.03 3.42 6.35
C ILE A 78 -0.16 2.38 5.65
N ALA A 79 1.14 2.61 5.66
CA ALA A 79 2.15 1.73 5.10
C ALA A 79 3.25 1.47 6.12
N SER A 80 3.76 0.24 6.16
CA SER A 80 4.90 -0.11 7.00
C SER A 80 5.75 -1.20 6.37
N SER A 81 7.05 -1.16 6.65
CA SER A 81 7.98 -2.21 6.26
C SER A 81 9.14 -2.26 7.24
N THR A 82 9.81 -3.41 7.27
CA THR A 82 11.06 -3.61 7.99
C THR A 82 11.96 -4.56 7.20
N LEU A 83 13.25 -4.21 7.18
CA LEU A 83 14.36 -5.03 6.71
C LEU A 83 15.06 -5.76 7.88
N MET A 84 14.68 -5.47 9.12
CA MET A 84 15.23 -6.06 10.35
C MET A 84 14.10 -6.58 11.24
N GLY A 85 13.17 -7.31 10.63
CA GLY A 85 11.98 -7.82 11.29
C GLY A 85 12.25 -9.00 12.22
N GLU A 86 11.18 -9.44 12.89
CA GLU A 86 11.17 -10.64 13.73
C GLU A 86 11.64 -11.89 12.97
N ALA A 87 12.02 -12.94 13.71
CA ALA A 87 12.52 -14.18 13.13
C ALA A 87 11.52 -14.87 12.18
N ILE A 88 10.21 -14.70 12.44
CA ILE A 88 9.14 -15.22 11.60
C ILE A 88 8.79 -14.20 10.52
N ILE A 89 8.84 -14.63 9.25
CA ILE A 89 8.46 -13.79 8.11
C ILE A 89 6.99 -13.42 8.23
N LYS A 90 6.71 -12.12 8.37
CA LYS A 90 5.37 -11.55 8.23
C LYS A 90 5.22 -10.97 6.82
N PRO A 91 4.10 -11.25 6.11
CA PRO A 91 3.81 -10.64 4.82
C PRO A 91 3.88 -9.11 4.91
N SER A 92 4.24 -8.42 3.83
CA SER A 92 4.04 -6.96 3.74
C SER A 92 2.54 -6.65 3.71
N TRP A 93 2.09 -5.54 4.27
CA TRP A 93 0.69 -5.14 4.15
C TRP A 93 0.53 -3.64 3.94
N VAL A 94 -0.63 -3.30 3.37
CA VAL A 94 -1.11 -1.92 3.20
C VAL A 94 -2.56 -1.89 3.66
N THR A 95 -2.92 -0.90 4.46
CA THR A 95 -4.28 -0.73 4.97
C THR A 95 -4.85 0.61 4.53
N VAL A 96 -6.08 0.58 4.02
CA VAL A 96 -6.86 1.77 3.67
C VAL A 96 -8.20 1.74 4.37
N TYR A 97 -8.69 2.94 4.69
CA TYR A 97 -10.02 3.14 5.26
C TYR A 97 -10.92 3.79 4.22
N THR A 98 -12.07 3.17 3.96
CA THR A 98 -13.08 3.78 3.09
C THR A 98 -13.79 4.91 3.82
N LYS A 99 -14.34 5.85 3.05
CA LYS A 99 -15.30 6.82 3.59
C LYS A 99 -16.48 6.10 4.23
N GLU A 100 -17.03 6.72 5.26
CA GLU A 100 -18.32 6.33 5.81
C GLU A 100 -19.40 6.53 4.73
N ALA A 101 -20.19 5.49 4.48
CA ALA A 101 -21.30 5.50 3.54
C ALA A 101 -22.60 5.10 4.26
N ILE A 102 -23.73 5.67 3.84
CA ILE A 102 -25.05 5.23 4.29
C ILE A 102 -25.42 3.97 3.50
N ILE A 103 -25.76 2.90 4.22
CA ILE A 103 -26.17 1.62 3.63
C ILE A 103 -27.69 1.50 3.70
N ALA A 104 -28.31 1.17 2.57
CA ALA A 104 -29.73 0.90 2.51
C ALA A 104 -30.07 -0.30 3.41
N ASN A 105 -31.00 -0.12 4.34
CA ASN A 105 -31.48 -1.16 5.22
C ASN A 105 -32.96 -0.90 5.55
N ASP A 106 -33.82 -1.59 4.82
CA ASP A 106 -35.28 -1.42 4.90
C ASP A 106 -35.87 -1.96 6.21
N ALA A 107 -35.09 -2.70 7.00
CA ALA A 107 -35.53 -3.23 8.29
C ALA A 107 -35.35 -2.21 9.45
N LEU A 108 -34.79 -1.03 9.18
CA LEU A 108 -34.58 -0.02 10.22
C LEU A 108 -35.87 0.77 10.53
N PRO A 109 -36.11 1.11 11.80
CA PRO A 109 -37.15 2.06 12.17
C PRO A 109 -36.96 3.43 11.50
N ALA A 110 -38.06 4.15 11.27
CA ALA A 110 -38.04 5.53 10.81
C ALA A 110 -37.15 6.39 11.72
N GLY A 111 -36.30 7.23 11.12
CA GLY A 111 -35.36 8.09 11.85
C GLY A 111 -34.04 7.41 12.23
N GLN A 112 -33.76 6.21 11.72
CA GLN A 112 -32.45 5.57 11.85
C GLN A 112 -31.79 5.38 10.49
N THR A 113 -30.45 5.44 10.48
CA THR A 113 -29.64 5.15 9.29
C THR A 113 -28.53 4.18 9.65
N GLN A 114 -28.30 3.17 8.80
CA GLN A 114 -27.10 2.36 8.90
C GLN A 114 -25.98 3.05 8.13
N ARG A 115 -24.83 3.18 8.78
CA ARG A 115 -23.60 3.69 8.22
C ARG A 115 -22.54 2.60 8.27
N GLN A 116 -21.73 2.54 7.25
CA GLN A 116 -20.65 1.58 7.14
C GLN A 116 -19.37 2.30 6.72
N LYS A 117 -18.27 1.93 7.36
CA LYS A 117 -16.92 2.17 6.86
C LYS A 117 -16.19 0.83 6.79
N ARG A 118 -15.23 0.69 5.89
CA ARG A 118 -14.42 -0.51 5.76
C ARG A 118 -12.96 -0.21 6.01
N GLU A 119 -12.30 -1.13 6.70
CA GLU A 119 -10.86 -1.25 6.72
C GLU A 119 -10.49 -2.38 5.76
N LEU A 120 -9.70 -2.06 4.73
CA LEU A 120 -9.24 -3.00 3.73
C LEU A 120 -7.73 -3.17 3.88
N THR A 121 -7.27 -4.39 4.11
CA THR A 121 -5.84 -4.69 4.24
C THR A 121 -5.40 -5.64 3.14
N LEU A 122 -4.56 -5.16 2.22
CA LEU A 122 -3.88 -6.01 1.26
C LEU A 122 -2.65 -6.63 1.91
N GLN A 123 -2.71 -7.93 2.15
CA GLN A 123 -1.63 -8.73 2.70
C GLN A 123 -0.78 -9.35 1.58
N GLY A 124 0.52 -9.43 1.82
CA GLY A 124 1.45 -10.15 0.95
C GLY A 124 1.84 -9.43 -0.34
N LEU A 125 1.61 -8.11 -0.46
CA LEU A 125 1.86 -7.36 -1.70
C LEU A 125 3.22 -7.67 -2.39
N VAL A 126 4.33 -7.57 -1.65
CA VAL A 126 5.68 -7.83 -2.18
C VAL A 126 5.91 -9.33 -2.41
N HIS A 127 5.25 -10.17 -1.60
CA HIS A 127 5.44 -11.62 -1.57
C HIS A 127 4.30 -12.36 -2.28
N GLY A 128 3.61 -11.70 -3.21
CA GLY A 128 2.34 -12.16 -3.76
C GLY A 128 2.42 -13.50 -4.49
N VAL A 129 3.61 -13.86 -4.97
CA VAL A 129 3.92 -15.16 -5.57
C VAL A 129 3.77 -16.33 -4.60
N PHE A 130 4.05 -16.10 -3.31
CA PHE A 130 3.89 -17.13 -2.27
C PHE A 130 2.48 -17.11 -1.72
N TRP A 131 2.00 -15.92 -1.35
CA TRP A 131 0.69 -15.73 -0.73
C TRP A 131 0.29 -14.27 -0.70
N HIS A 132 -0.98 -14.00 -1.01
CA HIS A 132 -1.60 -12.69 -0.79
C HIS A 132 -3.09 -12.86 -0.49
N ARG A 133 -3.70 -11.81 0.09
CA ARG A 133 -5.12 -11.76 0.44
C ARG A 133 -5.56 -10.33 0.67
N ILE A 134 -6.83 -10.04 0.41
CA ILE A 134 -7.47 -8.83 0.92
C ILE A 134 -8.31 -9.21 2.13
N ASP A 135 -7.96 -8.66 3.28
CA ASP A 135 -8.78 -8.68 4.49
C ASP A 135 -9.77 -7.51 4.45
N VAL A 136 -11.04 -7.79 4.73
CA VAL A 136 -12.11 -6.80 4.76
C VAL A 136 -12.70 -6.81 6.15
N LYS A 137 -12.57 -5.68 6.86
CA LYS A 137 -13.24 -5.45 8.14
C LYS A 137 -14.29 -4.37 7.94
N GLU A 138 -15.55 -4.76 7.96
CA GLU A 138 -16.68 -3.84 7.89
C GLU A 138 -17.04 -3.37 9.30
N ILE A 139 -17.11 -2.06 9.49
CA ILE A 139 -17.48 -1.43 10.75
C ILE A 139 -18.83 -0.76 10.50
N ASN A 140 -19.87 -1.35 11.06
CA ASN A 140 -21.25 -0.94 10.85
C ASN A 140 -21.79 -0.24 12.10
N GLU A 141 -22.53 0.83 11.90
CA GLU A 141 -23.20 1.58 12.96
C GLU A 141 -24.62 1.92 12.52
N ILE A 142 -25.60 1.74 13.40
CA ILE A 142 -26.93 2.33 13.24
C ILE A 142 -26.95 3.60 14.09
N ARG A 143 -27.30 4.73 13.47
CA ARG A 143 -27.39 6.03 14.14
C ARG A 143 -28.80 6.61 14.00
N THR A 144 -29.27 7.31 15.04
CA THR A 144 -30.47 8.15 14.96
C THR A 144 -30.22 9.39 14.10
N MET A 145 -31.27 10.14 13.76
CA MET A 145 -31.13 11.42 13.04
C MET A 145 -30.28 12.45 13.80
N GLU A 146 -30.29 12.39 15.14
CA GLU A 146 -29.49 13.24 16.02
C GLU A 146 -28.02 12.80 16.10
N GLY A 147 -27.65 11.69 15.45
CA GLY A 147 -26.27 11.18 15.37
C GLY A 147 -25.90 10.20 16.49
N THR A 148 -26.81 9.86 17.39
CA THR A 148 -26.55 8.91 18.47
C THR A 148 -26.40 7.50 17.93
N VAL A 149 -25.32 6.81 18.30
CA VAL A 149 -25.07 5.41 17.92
C VAL A 149 -25.98 4.48 18.74
N VAL A 150 -26.92 3.83 18.05
CA VAL A 150 -27.88 2.87 18.63
C VAL A 150 -27.28 1.47 18.67
N LYS A 151 -26.53 1.10 17.65
CA LYS A 151 -25.89 -0.21 17.53
C LYS A 151 -24.59 -0.08 16.76
N LYS A 152 -23.59 -0.86 17.16
CA LYS A 152 -22.32 -0.99 16.45
C LYS A 152 -21.90 -2.44 16.40
N TRP A 153 -21.41 -2.89 15.24
CA TRP A 153 -20.86 -4.22 15.09
C TRP A 153 -19.79 -4.24 14.00
N GLU A 154 -18.97 -5.30 14.03
CA GLU A 154 -17.89 -5.51 13.09
C GLU A 154 -18.05 -6.88 12.42
N GLU A 155 -17.81 -6.93 11.12
CA GLU A 155 -17.80 -8.16 10.34
C GLU A 155 -16.46 -8.28 9.63
N ALA A 156 -15.83 -9.44 9.73
CA ALA A 156 -14.55 -9.72 9.10
C ALA A 156 -14.72 -10.78 8.01
N SER A 157 -14.20 -10.50 6.83
CA SER A 157 -14.14 -11.46 5.74
C SER A 157 -12.80 -11.33 4.99
N SER A 158 -12.55 -12.25 4.05
CA SER A 158 -11.36 -12.14 3.21
C SER A 158 -11.65 -12.59 1.78
N ARG A 159 -10.82 -12.11 0.84
CA ARG A 159 -10.90 -12.39 -0.60
C ARG A 159 -9.51 -12.70 -1.14
N LYS A 160 -9.43 -13.67 -2.07
CA LYS A 160 -8.21 -14.05 -2.79
C LYS A 160 -8.56 -14.38 -4.23
N ALA A 161 -7.65 -14.07 -5.13
CA ALA A 161 -7.68 -14.51 -6.52
C ALA A 161 -6.25 -14.60 -7.04
N TYR A 162 -5.90 -15.71 -7.68
CA TYR A 162 -4.58 -15.95 -8.26
C TYR A 162 -4.62 -15.94 -9.80
N THR A 163 -5.81 -15.81 -10.38
CA THR A 163 -6.01 -15.55 -11.81
C THR A 163 -7.04 -14.44 -12.02
N TRP A 164 -7.05 -13.82 -13.20
CA TRP A 164 -8.05 -12.81 -13.53
C TRP A 164 -9.47 -13.38 -13.60
N LYS A 165 -9.61 -14.64 -14.05
CA LYS A 165 -10.89 -15.35 -14.04
C LYS A 165 -11.47 -15.49 -12.63
N GLU A 166 -10.63 -15.81 -11.65
CA GLU A 166 -11.03 -15.87 -10.24
C GLU A 166 -11.36 -14.48 -9.67
N ALA A 167 -10.62 -13.45 -10.07
CA ALA A 167 -10.87 -12.08 -9.64
C ALA A 167 -12.22 -11.55 -10.18
N GLY A 168 -12.62 -12.01 -11.36
CA GLY A 168 -13.91 -11.68 -11.97
C GLY A 168 -14.03 -10.21 -12.40
N GLY A 169 -15.27 -9.75 -12.55
CA GLY A 169 -15.56 -8.36 -12.93
C GLY A 169 -15.02 -7.99 -14.30
N GLU A 170 -14.51 -6.76 -14.44
CA GLU A 170 -13.95 -6.25 -15.70
C GLU A 170 -12.67 -6.96 -16.16
N PHE A 171 -12.04 -7.73 -15.27
CA PHE A 171 -10.80 -8.45 -15.55
C PHE A 171 -11.02 -9.90 -15.96
N ALA A 172 -12.24 -10.45 -15.85
CA ALA A 172 -12.52 -11.87 -15.97
C ALA A 172 -11.99 -12.52 -17.27
N ASP A 173 -11.96 -11.75 -18.35
CA ASP A 173 -11.55 -12.22 -19.69
C ASP A 173 -10.07 -11.95 -20.01
N LEU A 174 -9.30 -11.40 -19.07
CA LEU A 174 -7.87 -11.18 -19.26
C LEU A 174 -7.06 -12.47 -19.12
N PRO A 175 -5.99 -12.65 -19.92
CA PRO A 175 -5.15 -13.83 -19.83
C PRO A 175 -4.38 -13.83 -18.50
N GLY A 176 -4.41 -14.95 -17.79
CA GLY A 176 -3.72 -15.12 -16.52
C GLY A 176 -3.67 -16.58 -16.12
N GLU A 177 -2.53 -16.99 -15.57
CA GLU A 177 -2.29 -18.35 -15.09
C GLU A 177 -1.73 -18.29 -13.68
N THR A 178 -1.98 -19.32 -12.86
CA THR A 178 -1.57 -19.34 -11.44
C THR A 178 -0.06 -19.29 -11.24
N TYR A 179 0.71 -19.63 -12.27
CA TYR A 179 2.17 -19.58 -12.29
C TYR A 179 2.73 -18.31 -12.97
N TRP A 180 1.88 -17.41 -13.46
CA TRP A 180 2.33 -16.13 -14.01
C TRP A 180 2.61 -15.13 -12.88
N MET A 181 3.82 -14.58 -12.88
CA MET A 181 4.22 -13.54 -11.93
C MET A 181 3.82 -12.15 -12.43
N SER A 182 3.72 -11.19 -11.51
CA SER A 182 3.44 -9.78 -11.82
C SER A 182 4.39 -9.21 -12.90
N TYR A 183 5.67 -9.57 -12.89
CA TYR A 183 6.64 -9.15 -13.91
C TYR A 183 6.27 -9.57 -15.32
N ARG A 184 5.70 -10.78 -15.49
CA ARG A 184 5.21 -11.22 -16.81
C ARG A 184 4.06 -10.34 -17.27
N HIS A 185 3.12 -10.00 -16.39
CA HIS A 185 2.01 -9.11 -16.73
C HIS A 185 2.50 -7.71 -17.08
N GLN A 186 3.46 -7.17 -16.32
CA GLN A 186 4.09 -5.87 -16.61
C GLN A 186 4.77 -5.85 -17.98
N LEU A 187 5.55 -6.88 -18.29
CA LEU A 187 6.21 -7.02 -19.60
C LEU A 187 5.19 -7.16 -20.74
N GLU A 188 4.08 -7.87 -20.53
CA GLU A 188 3.00 -7.92 -21.52
C GLU A 188 2.38 -6.55 -21.75
N GLN A 189 2.09 -5.78 -20.70
CA GLN A 189 1.55 -4.43 -20.85
C GLN A 189 2.52 -3.50 -21.59
N PHE A 190 3.82 -3.65 -21.35
CA PHE A 190 4.87 -2.98 -22.11
C PHE A 190 4.86 -3.32 -23.58
N VAL A 191 4.87 -4.62 -23.92
CA VAL A 191 4.80 -5.06 -25.32
C VAL A 191 3.51 -4.59 -25.98
N ASN A 192 2.37 -4.61 -25.28
CA ASN A 192 1.11 -4.12 -25.79
C ASN A 192 1.18 -2.64 -26.13
N ARG A 193 1.73 -1.81 -25.22
CA ARG A 193 1.87 -0.37 -25.44
C ARG A 193 2.76 -0.06 -26.64
N VAL A 194 3.93 -0.69 -26.72
CA VAL A 194 4.89 -0.50 -27.82
C VAL A 194 4.31 -0.93 -29.17
N LYS A 195 3.48 -1.98 -29.19
CA LYS A 195 2.85 -2.49 -30.41
C LYS A 195 1.50 -1.84 -30.75
N GLY A 196 1.07 -0.81 -30.02
CA GLY A 196 -0.21 -0.14 -30.23
C GLY A 196 -1.45 -1.00 -29.95
N ARG A 197 -1.31 -2.01 -29.08
CA ARG A 197 -2.41 -2.87 -28.63
C ARG A 197 -3.10 -2.27 -27.42
N ARG A 198 -4.26 -2.81 -27.04
CA ARG A 198 -4.93 -2.46 -25.79
C ARG A 198 -3.99 -2.73 -24.61
N THR A 199 -3.71 -1.69 -23.83
CA THR A 199 -2.91 -1.74 -22.60
C THR A 199 -3.85 -1.56 -21.42
N GLN A 200 -3.82 -2.49 -20.47
CA GLN A 200 -4.66 -2.47 -19.27
C GLN A 200 -4.14 -1.49 -18.23
N CYS A 201 -2.83 -1.52 -17.98
CA CYS A 201 -2.18 -0.70 -16.97
C CYS A 201 -0.84 -0.20 -17.53
N TRP A 202 -0.54 1.07 -17.30
CA TRP A 202 0.67 1.72 -17.76
C TRP A 202 1.12 2.73 -16.70
N VAL A 203 2.41 2.75 -16.41
CA VAL A 203 3.02 3.72 -15.49
C VAL A 203 3.48 4.90 -16.32
N GLU A 204 2.82 6.04 -16.18
CA GLU A 204 3.22 7.26 -16.88
C GLU A 204 4.42 7.92 -16.21
N ARG A 205 5.02 8.90 -16.89
CA ARG A 205 6.11 9.71 -16.34
C ARG A 205 5.69 10.38 -15.03
N GLU A 206 4.48 10.91 -15.00
CA GLU A 206 3.90 11.61 -13.87
C GLU A 206 3.73 10.68 -12.67
N ASP A 207 3.44 9.39 -12.89
CA ASP A 207 3.38 8.40 -11.82
C ASP A 207 4.72 8.20 -11.14
N SER A 208 5.80 8.18 -11.92
CA SER A 208 7.17 8.02 -11.41
C SER A 208 7.60 9.24 -10.57
N ILE A 209 7.25 10.45 -11.03
CA ILE A 209 7.52 11.69 -10.27
C ILE A 209 6.71 11.71 -8.98
N ALA A 210 5.41 11.41 -9.07
CA ALA A 210 4.53 11.38 -7.92
C ALA A 210 4.92 10.30 -6.90
N GLN A 211 5.47 9.18 -7.36
CA GLN A 211 5.99 8.12 -6.49
C GLN A 211 7.16 8.63 -5.68
N MET A 212 8.13 9.28 -6.34
CA MET A 212 9.29 9.85 -5.68
C MET A 212 8.92 10.97 -4.71
N LYS A 213 7.95 11.84 -5.06
CA LYS A 213 7.43 12.86 -4.14
C LYS A 213 6.85 12.25 -2.86
N MET A 214 6.08 11.16 -2.98
CA MET A 214 5.52 10.49 -1.81
C MET A 214 6.60 9.82 -0.95
N VAL A 215 7.64 9.26 -1.56
CA VAL A 215 8.82 8.75 -0.86
C VAL A 215 9.54 9.88 -0.10
N ASP A 216 9.76 11.02 -0.74
CA ASP A 216 10.41 12.18 -0.13
C ASP A 216 9.59 12.72 1.05
N MET A 217 8.25 12.81 0.93
CA MET A 217 7.37 13.18 2.05
C MET A 217 7.58 12.29 3.28
N ALA A 218 7.77 10.97 3.09
CA ALA A 218 8.02 10.05 4.20
C ALA A 218 9.39 10.26 4.84
N TYR A 219 10.42 10.47 4.02
CA TYR A 219 11.78 10.75 4.48
C TYR A 219 11.90 12.10 5.22
N GLU A 220 11.21 13.13 4.73
CA GLU A 220 11.11 14.42 5.44
C GLU A 220 10.40 14.24 6.78
N LYS A 221 9.27 13.53 6.78
CA LYS A 221 8.48 13.33 8.00
C LYS A 221 9.16 12.46 9.04
N SER A 222 10.05 11.55 8.62
CA SER A 222 10.83 10.70 9.53
C SER A 222 12.02 11.41 10.18
N GLY A 223 12.41 12.58 9.67
CA GLY A 223 13.57 13.34 10.14
C GLY A 223 14.91 12.93 9.51
N LEU A 224 14.93 11.91 8.65
CA LEU A 224 16.14 11.51 7.90
C LEU A 224 16.44 12.45 6.72
N GLY A 225 15.40 13.09 6.19
CA GLY A 225 15.47 13.93 5.00
C GLY A 225 15.59 13.12 3.70
N PRO A 226 15.23 13.72 2.56
CA PRO A 226 15.29 13.05 1.27
C PRO A 226 16.74 12.71 0.90
N ARG A 227 16.91 11.67 0.08
CA ARG A 227 18.24 11.29 -0.39
C ARG A 227 18.81 12.34 -1.35
N PRO A 228 20.14 12.48 -1.44
CA PRO A 228 20.76 13.41 -2.37
C PRO A 228 20.33 13.11 -3.81
N THR A 229 20.03 14.17 -4.56
CA THR A 229 19.84 14.05 -6.01
C THR A 229 21.15 13.63 -6.67
N SER A 230 21.07 12.74 -7.66
CA SER A 230 22.25 12.32 -8.43
C SER A 230 22.97 13.53 -9.02
N SER A 231 24.29 13.57 -8.89
CA SER A 231 25.15 14.55 -9.55
C SER A 231 25.49 14.18 -11.01
N PHE A 232 25.09 12.98 -11.46
CA PHE A 232 25.24 12.54 -12.83
C PHE A 232 24.34 13.40 -13.74
N ARG A 233 24.97 14.19 -14.61
CA ARG A 233 24.33 15.08 -15.58
C ARG A 233 24.54 14.57 -17.00
#